data_AF-A0A948GJV5-F1
#
_entry.id   AF-A0A948GJV5-F1
#
_cell.length_a   1.000
_cell.length_b   1.000
_cell.length_c   1.000
_cell.angle_alpha   90.00
_cell.angle_beta   90.00
_cell.angle_gamma   90.00
#
_symmetry.space_group_name_H-M   'P 1'
#
loop_
_entity.id
_entity.type
_entity.pdbx_description
1 polymer ?
#
loop_
_entity_poly.entity_id
_entity_poly.type
_entity_poly.pdbx_seq_one_letter_code
_entity_poly.pdbx_strand_id
1 'polypeptide(L)'
;MFTMDVPYVPAQQTPIVLAQAAPITAATPQPDFTFNACTEVEHVTTAFSGVNPALGLASYLERQGRSTIDLATIKITLLQRTSHGELTLGASDHARSMSAYSYDPEPEYIGKDRAVFMAEFEGKRYKIVVDIVVVEQVNENGPSVCPPPRTHQSQRQTCVGLIQLRPEHYPLDLRRPHR
;
A
#
# COMPACT_ATOMS: atom_id res chain seq x y z
N MET A 1 -36.71 42.13 -49.97
CA MET A 1 -35.52 41.30 -50.23
C MET A 1 -34.57 41.58 -49.07
N PHE A 2 -34.47 40.66 -48.11
CA PHE A 2 -33.69 40.87 -46.87
C PHE A 2 -32.48 39.95 -46.89
N THR A 3 -31.28 40.53 -46.93
CA THR A 3 -30.01 39.82 -46.79
C THR A 3 -29.71 39.65 -45.30
N MET A 4 -29.76 38.42 -44.80
CA MET A 4 -29.31 38.09 -43.45
C MET A 4 -27.79 37.91 -43.45
N ASP A 5 -27.09 38.89 -42.91
CA ASP A 5 -25.66 38.84 -42.62
C ASP A 5 -25.45 37.96 -41.37
N VAL A 6 -24.93 36.74 -41.56
CA VAL A 6 -24.62 35.82 -40.46
C VAL A 6 -23.15 36.00 -40.10
N PRO A 7 -22.82 36.48 -38.88
CA PRO A 7 -21.44 36.72 -38.50
C PRO A 7 -20.68 35.39 -38.42
N TYR A 8 -19.58 35.32 -39.15
CA TYR A 8 -18.65 34.21 -39.13
C TYR A 8 -17.96 34.13 -37.75
N VAL A 9 -18.21 33.05 -37.02
CA VAL A 9 -17.53 32.72 -35.76
C VAL A 9 -16.50 31.61 -36.04
N PRO A 10 -15.19 31.86 -35.90
CA PRO A 10 -14.19 30.82 -36.12
C PRO A 10 -14.30 29.74 -35.03
N ALA A 11 -14.33 28.48 -35.45
CA ALA A 11 -14.32 27.35 -34.55
C ALA A 11 -13.03 27.34 -33.72
N GLN A 12 -13.14 27.51 -32.40
CA GLN A 12 -12.02 27.28 -31.48
C GLN A 12 -11.70 25.78 -31.48
N GLN A 13 -10.62 25.41 -32.15
CA GLN A 13 -9.98 24.12 -32.00
C GLN A 13 -9.27 24.12 -30.65
N THR A 14 -10.01 23.88 -29.56
CA THR A 14 -9.39 23.51 -28.30
C THR A 14 -8.75 22.14 -28.49
N PRO A 15 -7.43 21.98 -28.32
CA PRO A 15 -6.81 20.68 -28.39
C PRO A 15 -7.44 19.80 -27.30
N ILE A 16 -8.13 18.74 -27.74
CA ILE A 16 -8.52 17.66 -26.85
C ILE A 16 -7.21 17.00 -26.45
N VAL A 17 -6.70 17.38 -25.27
CA VAL A 17 -5.59 16.67 -24.64
C VAL A 17 -6.15 15.32 -24.20
N LEU A 18 -6.09 14.35 -25.11
CA LEU A 18 -6.10 12.95 -24.74
C LEU A 18 -4.84 12.75 -23.91
N ALA A 19 -4.99 12.84 -22.58
CA ALA A 19 -3.98 12.35 -21.66
C ALA A 19 -3.79 10.87 -21.99
N GLN A 20 -2.79 10.57 -22.83
CA GLN A 20 -2.31 9.23 -23.04
C GLN A 20 -1.76 8.79 -21.68
N ALA A 21 -2.55 7.97 -20.98
CA ALA A 21 -2.05 7.23 -19.84
C ALA A 21 -0.79 6.51 -20.31
N ALA A 22 0.35 6.86 -19.73
CA ALA A 22 1.61 6.18 -20.01
C ALA A 22 1.38 4.66 -19.90
N PRO A 23 2.04 3.84 -20.74
CA PRO A 23 2.00 2.40 -20.57
C PRO A 23 2.36 2.11 -19.11
N ILE A 24 1.45 1.44 -18.43
CA ILE A 24 1.55 1.06 -17.02
C ILE A 24 2.85 0.28 -16.89
N THR A 25 3.92 0.96 -16.48
CA THR A 25 5.12 0.35 -15.93
C THR A 25 4.62 -0.65 -14.91
N ALA A 26 4.95 -1.94 -15.12
CA ALA A 26 4.44 -3.11 -14.39
C ALA A 26 3.76 -2.73 -13.07
N ALA A 27 2.43 -2.68 -13.08
CA ALA A 27 1.65 -2.20 -11.95
C ALA A 27 2.16 -2.91 -10.68
N THR A 28 2.71 -2.14 -9.75
CA THR A 28 3.18 -2.70 -8.49
C THR A 28 1.98 -3.42 -7.86
N PRO A 29 2.10 -4.71 -7.50
CA PRO A 29 0.96 -5.48 -7.01
C PRO A 29 0.24 -4.73 -5.90
N GLN A 30 -1.04 -4.41 -6.11
CA GLN A 30 -1.80 -3.69 -5.09
C GLN A 30 -2.02 -4.59 -3.87
N PRO A 31 -1.87 -4.06 -2.64
CA PRO A 31 -2.12 -4.83 -1.43
C PRO A 31 -3.63 -4.97 -1.18
N ASP A 32 -4.02 -6.14 -0.67
CA ASP A 32 -5.39 -6.39 -0.18
C ASP A 32 -5.58 -5.80 1.23
N PHE A 33 -4.51 -5.81 2.03
CA PHE A 33 -4.51 -5.35 3.41
C PHE A 33 -3.27 -4.50 3.69
N THR A 34 -3.40 -3.54 4.61
CA THR A 34 -2.27 -2.80 5.16
C THR A 34 -2.12 -3.13 6.65
N PHE A 35 -0.91 -3.51 7.04
CA PHE A 35 -0.50 -3.80 8.41
C PHE A 35 0.56 -2.79 8.82
N ASN A 36 0.30 -2.05 9.89
CA ASN A 36 1.25 -1.09 10.45
C ASN A 36 1.89 -1.71 11.70
N ALA A 37 3.21 -1.83 11.66
CA ALA A 37 4.05 -2.25 12.77
C ALA A 37 4.93 -1.09 13.22
N CYS A 38 5.33 -1.10 14.49
CA CYS A 38 6.29 -0.17 15.04
C CYS A 38 7.36 -0.95 15.80
N THR A 39 8.61 -0.56 15.65
CA THR A 39 9.74 -1.13 16.40
C THR A 39 10.62 0.00 16.93
N GLU A 40 11.08 -0.17 18.16
CA GLU A 40 12.08 0.70 18.76
C GLU A 40 13.44 0.05 18.53
N VAL A 41 14.42 0.85 18.11
CA VAL A 41 15.80 0.40 17.91
C VAL A 41 16.71 1.30 18.73
N GLU A 42 17.62 0.69 19.48
CA GLU A 42 18.65 1.41 20.20
C GLU A 42 19.73 1.89 19.24
N HIS A 43 20.19 3.13 19.42
CA HIS A 43 21.28 3.69 18.63
C HIS A 43 22.60 2.94 18.83
N VAL A 44 22.83 2.36 20.02
CA VAL A 44 24.06 1.64 20.32
C VAL A 44 24.04 0.21 19.78
N THR A 45 25.16 -0.18 19.16
CA THR A 45 25.35 -1.32 18.24
C THR A 45 25.13 -2.74 18.80
N THR A 46 24.55 -2.92 19.99
CA THR A 46 24.65 -4.21 20.70
C THR A 46 23.35 -4.88 21.12
N ALA A 47 22.17 -4.25 21.02
CA ALA A 47 20.95 -4.91 21.47
C ALA A 47 19.72 -4.50 20.63
N PHE A 48 19.23 -5.44 19.83
CA PHE A 48 17.92 -5.39 19.16
C PHE A 48 17.72 -4.37 18.01
N SER A 49 18.42 -4.60 16.90
CA SER A 49 18.15 -3.98 15.59
C SER A 49 17.29 -4.84 14.65
N GLY A 50 16.64 -5.89 15.17
CA GLY A 50 15.93 -6.88 14.35
C GLY A 50 14.57 -6.41 13.86
N VAL A 51 14.39 -6.30 12.54
CA VAL A 51 13.09 -6.05 11.88
C VAL A 51 12.62 -7.34 11.20
N ASN A 52 11.57 -7.98 11.74
CA ASN A 52 11.01 -9.21 11.18
C ASN A 52 9.54 -9.01 10.74
N PRO A 53 9.30 -8.55 9.49
CA PRO A 53 7.95 -8.28 9.01
C PRO A 53 7.10 -9.56 8.89
N ALA A 54 7.70 -10.71 8.58
CA ALA A 54 6.99 -11.99 8.50
C ALA A 54 6.47 -12.42 9.88
N LEU A 55 7.30 -12.35 10.92
CA LEU A 55 6.91 -12.64 12.29
C LEU A 55 5.83 -11.67 12.78
N GLY A 56 5.97 -10.37 12.53
CA GLY A 56 4.97 -9.38 12.89
C GLY A 56 3.59 -9.67 12.27
N LEU A 57 3.57 -10.06 10.99
CA LEU A 57 2.34 -10.47 10.30
C LEU A 57 1.78 -11.78 10.88
N ALA A 58 2.61 -12.80 11.08
CA ALA A 58 2.20 -14.08 11.65
C ALA A 58 1.55 -13.89 13.03
N SER A 59 2.22 -13.20 13.95
CA SER A 59 1.70 -12.92 15.29
C SER A 59 0.43 -12.07 15.27
N TYR A 60 0.27 -11.18 14.30
CA TYR A 60 -1.00 -10.47 14.11
C TYR A 60 -2.12 -11.44 13.70
N LEU A 61 -1.88 -12.27 12.69
CA LEU A 61 -2.87 -13.20 12.17
C LEU A 61 -3.26 -14.28 13.19
N GLU A 62 -2.31 -14.80 13.96
CA GLU A 62 -2.56 -15.75 15.05
C GLU A 62 -3.45 -15.14 16.14
N ARG A 63 -3.22 -13.87 16.52
CA ARG A 63 -4.08 -13.14 17.46
C ARG A 63 -5.51 -12.93 16.95
N GLN A 64 -5.73 -13.02 15.63
CA GLN A 64 -7.08 -13.02 15.03
C GLN A 64 -7.75 -14.40 15.07
N GLY A 65 -7.21 -15.36 15.81
CA GLY A 65 -7.77 -16.70 15.98
C GLY A 65 -7.30 -17.72 14.94
N ARG A 66 -6.21 -17.43 14.22
CA ARG A 66 -5.59 -18.39 13.31
C ARG A 66 -4.69 -19.35 14.09
N SER A 67 -4.58 -20.58 13.61
CA SER A 67 -3.57 -21.53 14.08
C SER A 67 -2.16 -20.99 13.84
N THR A 68 -1.17 -21.54 14.56
CA THR A 68 0.24 -21.19 14.39
C THR A 68 0.66 -21.18 12.93
N ILE A 69 1.28 -20.09 12.49
CA ILE A 69 1.67 -19.86 11.09
C ILE A 69 3.16 -20.16 10.93
N ASP A 70 3.49 -21.02 9.97
CA ASP A 70 4.87 -21.24 9.57
C ASP A 70 5.41 -20.03 8.80
N LEU A 71 6.45 -19.38 9.33
CA LEU A 71 7.06 -18.19 8.74
C LEU A 71 7.60 -18.44 7.32
N ALA A 72 8.01 -19.67 7.00
CA ALA A 72 8.51 -20.02 5.67
C ALA A 72 7.43 -19.91 4.58
N THR A 73 6.15 -19.88 4.96
CA THR A 73 5.02 -19.72 4.03
C THR A 73 4.72 -18.27 3.68
N ILE A 74 5.30 -17.30 4.40
CA ILE A 74 5.13 -15.87 4.17
C ILE A 74 6.29 -15.38 3.29
N LYS A 75 5.98 -14.94 2.07
CA LYS A 75 6.99 -14.37 1.16
C LYS A 75 7.10 -12.87 1.40
N ILE A 76 8.29 -12.39 1.74
CA ILE A 76 8.55 -10.96 1.97
C ILE A 76 9.30 -10.35 0.79
N THR A 77 8.93 -9.13 0.42
CA THR A 77 9.64 -8.30 -0.55
C THR A 77 9.76 -6.88 -0.02
N LEU A 78 10.96 -6.30 0.01
CA LEU A 78 11.18 -4.91 0.39
C LEU A 78 10.74 -3.98 -0.76
N LEU A 79 9.77 -3.10 -0.49
CA LEU A 79 9.24 -2.13 -1.46
C LEU A 79 9.84 -0.74 -1.30
N GLN A 80 10.10 -0.31 -0.06
CA GLN A 80 10.69 0.99 0.25
C GLN A 80 11.75 0.80 1.32
N ARG A 81 12.96 1.27 1.04
CA ARG A 81 14.07 1.31 1.98
C ARG A 81 13.88 2.43 3.01
N THR A 82 14.59 2.28 4.11
CA THR A 82 14.81 3.27 5.16
C THR A 82 15.57 4.49 4.62
N SER A 83 15.36 5.65 5.27
CA SER A 83 16.00 6.92 4.87
C SER A 83 17.20 7.28 5.73
N HIS A 84 17.32 6.72 6.93
CA HIS A 84 18.32 7.05 7.95
C HIS A 84 18.99 5.80 8.53
N GLY A 85 19.17 4.79 7.68
CA GLY A 85 19.81 3.55 8.03
C GLY A 85 19.70 2.51 6.92
N GLU A 86 20.36 1.37 7.11
CA GLU A 86 20.36 0.26 6.17
C GLU A 86 19.67 -0.97 6.75
N LEU A 87 18.78 -1.58 5.96
CA LEU A 87 18.24 -2.90 6.24
C LEU A 87 19.07 -3.96 5.54
N THR A 88 19.81 -4.75 6.32
CA THR A 88 20.58 -5.88 5.83
C THR A 88 19.83 -7.18 6.12
N LEU A 89 19.76 -8.08 5.15
CA LEU A 89 19.16 -9.39 5.39
C LEU A 89 20.14 -10.20 6.25
N GLY A 90 19.72 -10.59 7.45
CA GLY A 90 20.53 -11.41 8.33
C GLY A 90 20.74 -12.78 7.69
N ALA A 91 22.00 -13.17 7.44
CA ALA A 91 22.34 -14.55 7.08
C ALA A 91 22.13 -15.42 8.34
N SER A 92 20.90 -15.85 8.60
CA SER A 92 20.66 -16.74 9.72
C SER A 92 20.89 -18.19 9.29
N ASP A 93 22.01 -18.78 9.73
CA ASP A 93 22.27 -20.23 9.64
C ASP A 93 21.26 -21.07 10.47
N HIS A 94 20.39 -20.41 11.23
CA HIS A 94 19.26 -21.03 11.91
C HIS A 94 18.00 -20.91 11.06
N ALA A 95 17.52 -22.05 10.56
CA ALA A 95 16.36 -22.25 9.69
C ALA A 95 14.99 -21.71 10.20
N ARG A 96 14.95 -20.91 11.28
CA ARG A 96 13.75 -20.26 11.82
C ARG A 96 13.70 -18.74 11.59
N SER A 97 14.74 -18.15 10.98
CA SER A 97 14.89 -16.70 10.82
C SER A 97 14.91 -16.25 9.35
N MET A 98 14.19 -16.98 8.47
CA MET A 98 14.18 -16.80 7.00
C MET A 98 13.66 -15.43 6.49
N SER A 99 13.39 -14.45 7.35
CA SER A 99 12.96 -13.10 6.94
C SER A 99 13.31 -12.01 7.98
N ALA A 100 14.36 -12.21 8.77
CA ALA A 100 14.82 -11.20 9.70
C ALA A 100 15.80 -10.24 9.02
N TYR A 101 15.49 -8.95 9.05
CA TYR A 101 16.39 -7.88 8.67
C TYR A 101 17.08 -7.33 9.91
N SER A 102 18.34 -6.96 9.79
CA SER A 102 19.04 -6.11 10.76
C SER A 102 18.98 -4.68 10.26
N TYR A 103 18.54 -3.76 11.11
CA TYR A 103 18.51 -2.33 10.82
C TYR A 103 19.71 -1.63 11.44
N ASP A 104 20.58 -1.07 10.62
CA ASP A 104 21.75 -0.30 11.07
C ASP A 104 21.47 1.20 10.86
N PRO A 105 21.16 1.98 11.92
CA PRO A 105 20.90 3.40 11.79
C PRO A 105 22.16 4.15 11.35
N GLU A 106 21.98 5.28 10.67
CA GLU A 106 23.07 6.22 10.43
C GLU A 106 23.72 6.66 11.76
N PRO A 107 25.05 6.89 11.80
CA PRO A 107 25.72 7.39 12.99
C PRO A 107 25.01 8.65 13.53
N GLU A 108 24.84 8.70 14.84
CA GLU A 108 24.15 9.78 15.57
C GLU A 108 22.66 10.03 15.22
N TYR A 109 22.04 9.17 14.39
CA TYR A 109 20.63 9.34 14.04
C TYR A 109 19.72 8.92 15.19
N ILE A 110 18.91 9.87 15.68
CA ILE A 110 17.81 9.65 16.62
C ILE A 110 16.54 10.21 15.98
N GLY A 111 15.51 9.39 15.83
CA GLY A 111 14.31 9.81 15.13
C GLY A 111 13.46 8.68 14.58
N LYS A 112 12.54 9.04 13.70
CA LYS A 112 11.62 8.09 13.04
C LYS A 112 12.12 7.75 11.67
N ASP A 113 12.24 6.48 11.36
CA ASP A 113 12.46 5.98 10.02
C ASP A 113 11.31 5.05 9.60
N ARG A 114 11.27 4.67 8.33
CA ARG A 114 10.20 3.87 7.76
C ARG A 114 10.72 2.92 6.70
N ALA A 115 10.30 1.67 6.83
CA ALA A 115 10.43 0.66 5.79
C ALA A 115 9.06 0.19 5.33
N VAL A 116 8.93 -0.16 4.05
CA VAL A 116 7.69 -0.74 3.50
C VAL A 116 8.02 -2.07 2.85
N PHE A 117 7.28 -3.11 3.24
CA PHE A 117 7.37 -4.44 2.69
C PHE A 117 6.04 -4.85 2.05
N MET A 118 6.12 -5.76 1.09
CA MET A 118 5.00 -6.57 0.63
C MET A 118 5.18 -7.97 1.19
N ALA A 119 4.11 -8.51 1.78
CA ALA A 119 4.05 -9.90 2.18
C ALA A 119 2.97 -10.64 1.39
N GLU A 120 3.29 -11.84 0.91
CA GLU A 120 2.31 -12.74 0.31
C GLU A 120 2.10 -13.95 1.21
N PHE A 121 0.84 -14.21 1.58
CA PHE A 121 0.44 -15.34 2.41
C PHE A 121 -0.95 -15.81 2.00
N GLU A 122 -1.09 -17.12 1.70
CA GLU A 122 -2.34 -17.75 1.25
C GLU A 122 -3.04 -17.02 0.09
N GLY A 123 -2.25 -16.55 -0.89
CA GLY A 123 -2.76 -15.83 -2.06
C GLY A 123 -3.25 -14.41 -1.78
N LYS A 124 -3.10 -13.90 -0.55
CA LYS A 124 -3.39 -12.51 -0.18
C LYS A 124 -2.11 -11.70 -0.09
N ARG A 125 -2.20 -10.42 -0.45
CA ARG A 125 -1.09 -9.46 -0.38
C ARG A 125 -1.29 -8.48 0.76
N TYR A 126 -0.27 -8.34 1.60
CA TYR A 126 -0.24 -7.46 2.75
C TYR A 126 0.86 -6.42 2.56
N LYS A 127 0.49 -5.14 2.52
CA LYS A 127 1.46 -4.06 2.65
C LYS A 127 1.79 -3.91 4.13
N ILE A 128 3.05 -4.13 4.48
CA ILE A 128 3.55 -3.97 5.84
C ILE A 128 4.33 -2.66 5.89
N VAL A 129 3.84 -1.70 6.68
CA VAL A 129 4.56 -0.46 7.00
C VAL A 129 5.20 -0.66 8.36
N VAL A 130 6.53 -0.63 8.41
CA VAL A 130 7.28 -0.68 9.67
C VAL A 130 7.78 0.73 9.96
N ASP A 131 7.21 1.37 10.97
CA ASP A 131 7.75 2.59 11.54
C ASP A 131 8.86 2.19 12.54
N ILE A 132 10.08 2.66 12.28
CA ILE A 132 11.25 2.39 13.11
C ILE A 132 11.50 3.65 13.94
N VAL A 133 11.63 3.52 15.25
CA VAL A 133 11.96 4.65 16.13
C VAL A 133 13.32 4.40 16.74
N VAL A 134 14.30 5.18 16.31
CA VAL A 134 15.66 5.14 16.84
C VAL A 134 15.72 6.02 18.07
N VAL A 135 16.11 5.43 19.21
CA VAL A 135 16.23 6.08 20.51
C VAL A 135 17.63 5.89 21.06
N GLU A 136 18.06 6.78 21.95
CA GLU A 136 19.40 6.68 22.57
C GLU A 136 19.54 5.39 23.38
N GLN A 137 18.51 5.06 24.15
CA GLN A 137 18.43 3.85 24.97
C GLN A 137 17.00 3.32 24.96
N VAL A 138 16.82 2.03 24.68
CA VAL A 138 15.52 1.36 24.80
C VAL A 138 15.24 1.15 26.29
N ASN A 139 14.18 1.79 26.80
CA ASN A 139 13.77 1.67 28.20
C ASN A 139 12.56 0.76 28.32
N GLU A 140 12.77 -0.49 28.73
CA GLU A 140 11.70 -1.48 28.94
C GLU A 140 10.71 -1.08 30.04
N ASN A 141 11.12 -0.21 30.97
CA ASN A 141 10.28 0.26 32.07
C ASN A 141 9.59 1.60 31.77
N GLY A 142 9.89 2.20 30.61
CA GLY A 142 9.34 3.49 30.18
C GLY A 142 8.00 3.35 29.44
N PRO A 143 7.31 4.48 29.18
CA PRO A 143 6.23 4.47 28.21
C PRO A 143 6.78 4.09 26.84
N SER A 144 6.24 3.05 26.22
CA SER A 144 6.62 2.69 24.85
C SER A 144 6.31 3.84 23.90
N VAL A 145 7.27 4.14 23.03
CA VAL A 145 7.14 5.14 21.97
C VAL A 145 6.28 4.58 20.83
N CYS A 146 6.27 3.26 20.67
CA CYS A 146 5.50 2.57 19.65
C CYS A 146 4.03 2.34 20.03
N PRO A 147 3.06 2.81 19.22
CA PRO A 147 1.66 2.46 19.44
C PRO A 147 1.39 0.98 19.08
N PRO A 148 0.29 0.38 19.60
CA PRO A 148 -0.12 -0.96 19.22
C PRO A 148 -0.33 -1.10 17.70
N PRO A 149 0.03 -2.25 17.10
CA PRO A 149 -0.12 -2.47 15.68
C PRO A 149 -1.58 -2.39 15.24
N ARG A 150 -1.82 -1.81 14.06
CA ARG A 150 -3.17 -1.62 13.49
C ARG A 150 -3.23 -2.19 12.08
N THR A 151 -4.37 -2.77 11.73
CA THR A 151 -4.67 -3.16 10.36
C THR A 151 -5.76 -2.28 9.78
N HIS A 152 -5.54 -1.92 8.52
CA HIS A 152 -6.53 -1.26 7.70
C HIS A 152 -6.75 -2.14 6.48
N GLN A 153 -8.01 -2.54 6.26
CA GLN A 153 -8.37 -3.16 4.99
C GLN A 153 -8.15 -2.11 3.90
N SER A 154 -7.37 -2.46 2.87
CA SER A 154 -7.24 -1.60 1.71
C SER A 154 -8.63 -1.57 1.07
N GLN A 155 -9.38 -0.50 1.28
CA GLN A 155 -10.63 -0.31 0.56
C GLN A 155 -10.21 -0.22 -0.90
N ARG A 156 -10.42 -1.31 -1.65
CA ARG A 156 -10.46 -1.25 -3.09
C ARG A 156 -11.56 -0.24 -3.38
N GLN A 157 -11.16 1.01 -3.65
CA GLN A 157 -12.02 1.93 -4.36
C GLN A 157 -12.16 1.33 -5.74
N THR A 158 -13.06 0.36 -5.84
CA THR A 158 -13.66 -0.03 -7.09
C THR A 158 -14.32 1.26 -7.55
N CYS A 159 -13.65 2.01 -8.40
CA CYS A 159 -14.32 2.94 -9.30
C CYS A 159 -15.24 2.07 -10.14
N VAL A 160 -16.41 1.74 -9.58
CA VAL A 160 -17.57 1.31 -10.35
C VAL A 160 -17.92 2.58 -11.11
N GLY A 161 -17.30 2.73 -12.28
CA GLY A 161 -17.73 3.68 -13.27
C GLY A 161 -19.20 3.41 -13.49
N LEU A 162 -20.02 4.30 -12.93
CA LEU A 162 -21.45 4.33 -13.17
C LEU A 162 -21.57 4.69 -14.65
N ILE A 163 -21.51 3.68 -15.53
CA ILE A 163 -21.93 3.82 -16.91
C ILE A 163 -23.42 4.07 -16.81
N GLN A 164 -23.76 5.35 -16.73
CA GLN A 164 -25.11 5.85 -16.78
C GLN A 164 -25.60 5.54 -18.19
N LEU A 165 -26.15 4.33 -18.37
CA LEU A 165 -26.85 3.93 -19.57
C LEU A 165 -28.01 4.91 -19.73
N ARG A 166 -27.80 5.90 -20.61
CA ARG A 166 -28.88 6.76 -21.09
C ARG A 166 -29.92 5.85 -21.74
N PRO A 167 -31.19 5.90 -21.33
CA PRO A 167 -32.22 5.22 -22.08
C PRO A 167 -32.40 5.98 -23.40
N GLU A 168 -32.05 5.31 -24.51
CA GLU A 168 -32.47 5.72 -25.85
C GLU A 168 -33.99 5.82 -25.87
N HIS A 169 -34.50 7.05 -26.00
CA HIS A 169 -35.85 7.28 -26.46
C HIS A 169 -35.92 6.96 -27.95
N TYR A 170 -36.62 5.89 -28.30
CA TYR A 170 -37.18 5.72 -29.65
C TYR A 170 -38.69 5.44 -29.56
N PRO A 171 -39.45 5.87 -30.59
CA PRO A 171 -40.87 6.14 -30.53
C PRO A 171 -41.69 4.89 -30.88
N LEU A 172 -42.85 4.75 -30.23
CA LEU A 172 -43.89 3.83 -30.68
C LEU A 172 -45.00 4.65 -31.37
N ASP A 173 -44.85 4.69 -32.69
CA ASP A 173 -45.91 5.02 -33.64
C ASP A 173 -46.73 3.74 -33.96
N LEU A 174 -47.97 3.95 -34.42
CA LEU A 174 -48.98 3.01 -34.95
C LEU A 174 -49.84 2.18 -33.97
N ARG A 175 -51.12 2.59 -33.84
CA ARG A 175 -52.29 1.91 -34.50
C ARG A 175 -53.64 2.58 -34.15
N ARG A 176 -54.29 3.16 -35.17
CA ARG A 176 -55.77 3.05 -35.40
C ARG A 176 -56.10 1.63 -35.94
N PRO A 177 -57.35 1.15 -36.17
CA PRO A 177 -58.70 1.74 -36.04
C PRO A 177 -59.76 0.79 -35.36
N HIS A 178 -61.05 1.17 -35.47
CA HIS A 178 -62.32 0.51 -35.09
C HIS A 178 -62.73 0.71 -33.61
N ARG A 179 -63.92 1.24 -33.31
CA ARG A 179 -65.25 1.13 -33.94
C ARG A 179 -66.02 2.45 -33.85
#